data_AF-A0A3S0K1U8-F1
#
_entry.id   AF-A0A3S0K1U8-F1
#
_cell.length_a   1.000
_cell.length_b   1.000
_cell.length_c   1.000
_cell.angle_alpha   90.00
_cell.angle_beta   90.00
_cell.angle_gamma   90.00
#
_symmetry.space_group_name_H-M   'P 1'
#
loop_
_entity.id
_entity.type
_entity.pdbx_description
1 polymer ?
#
loop_
_entity_poly.entity_id
_entity_poly.type
_entity_poly.pdbx_seq_one_letter_code
_entity_poly.pdbx_strand_id
1 'polypeptide(L)'
;ESDYQLLEKLGNCISQKVVRISSEQRKSLHVAAVFVCNFVNHLYQIGNEICEENNVPFEVLHPLIQETAHKISELSPKEAQTGPALRNDTKTIEKHLDFIENPEYKNLYQLLTQSIQHVKKL
;
A
#
# COMPACT_ATOMS: atom_id res chain seq x y z
N GLU A 1 4.43 36.04 -1.47
CA GLU A 1 5.35 35.66 -0.39
C GLU A 1 4.75 35.84 1.02
N SER A 2 4.03 36.94 1.30
CA SER A 2 3.36 37.17 2.61
C SER A 2 2.39 36.05 3.01
N ASP A 3 1.53 35.61 2.08
CA ASP A 3 0.51 34.60 2.37
C ASP A 3 1.11 33.24 2.70
N TYR A 4 2.20 32.89 2.00
CA TYR A 4 2.93 31.66 2.27
C TYR A 4 3.50 31.66 3.70
N GLN A 5 4.14 32.75 4.12
CA GLN A 5 4.69 32.86 5.48
C GLN A 5 3.59 32.81 6.56
N LEU A 6 2.42 33.39 6.30
CA LEU A 6 1.28 33.30 7.21
C LEU A 6 0.77 31.85 7.34
N LEU A 7 0.60 31.16 6.22
CA LEU A 7 0.15 29.76 6.20
C LEU A 7 1.19 28.82 6.80
N GLU A 8 2.48 29.07 6.60
CA GLU A 8 3.57 28.31 7.21
C GLU A 8 3.58 28.48 8.73
N LYS A 9 3.40 29.71 9.25
CA LYS A 9 3.23 29.94 10.68
C LYS A 9 2.03 29.19 11.24
N LEU A 10 0.89 29.27 10.57
CA LEU A 10 -0.32 28.54 10.96
C LEU A 10 -0.09 27.02 10.97
N GLY A 11 0.55 26.48 9.93
CA GLY A 11 0.86 25.06 9.84
C GLY A 11 1.75 24.58 10.99
N ASN A 12 2.76 25.37 11.36
CA ASN A 12 3.67 25.05 12.47
C ASN A 12 2.99 25.11 13.85
N CYS A 13 1.85 25.80 13.98
CA CYS A 13 1.04 25.76 15.19
C CYS A 13 0.25 24.43 15.34
N ILE A 14 0.08 23.66 14.26
CA ILE A 14 -0.77 22.46 14.21
C ILE A 14 0.06 21.18 14.02
N SER A 15 1.17 21.26 13.30
CA SER A 15 2.03 20.12 12.96
C SER A 15 3.48 20.41 13.31
N GLN A 16 4.18 19.38 13.81
CA GLN A 16 5.64 19.43 14.02
C GLN A 16 6.43 19.43 12.71
N LYS A 17 5.79 19.10 11.58
CA LYS A 17 6.43 19.03 10.26
C LYS A 17 5.59 19.77 9.23
N VAL A 18 6.11 20.89 8.78
CA VAL A 18 5.60 21.68 7.65
C VAL A 18 6.67 21.66 6.56
N VAL A 19 6.27 21.40 5.31
CA VAL A 19 7.19 21.29 4.18
C VAL A 19 6.72 22.20 3.06
N ARG A 20 7.61 23.08 2.58
CA ARG A 20 7.37 23.89 1.39
C ARG A 20 7.40 23.00 0.15
N ILE A 21 6.31 22.98 -0.60
CA ILE A 21 6.23 22.24 -1.87
C ILE A 21 5.61 23.12 -2.97
N SER A 22 6.08 22.97 -4.20
CA SER A 22 5.48 23.58 -5.39
C SER A 22 4.21 22.86 -5.81
N SER A 23 3.44 23.45 -6.75
CA SER A 23 2.26 22.80 -7.34
C SER A 23 2.60 21.47 -8.01
N GLU A 24 3.72 21.39 -8.72
CA GLU A 24 4.19 20.15 -9.34
C GLU A 24 4.58 19.10 -8.30
N GLN A 25 5.30 19.49 -7.24
CA GLN A 25 5.61 18.59 -6.13
C GLN A 25 4.35 18.11 -5.41
N ARG A 26 3.36 18.99 -5.21
CA ARG A 26 2.06 18.63 -4.63
C ARG A 26 1.30 17.63 -5.48
N LYS A 27 1.34 17.74 -6.80
CA LYS A 27 0.75 16.76 -7.72
C LYS A 27 1.41 15.40 -7.57
N SER A 28 2.74 15.35 -7.54
CA SER A 28 3.49 14.09 -7.31
C SER A 28 3.18 13.48 -5.95
N LEU A 29 3.12 14.30 -4.90
CA LEU A 29 2.74 13.84 -3.55
C LEU A 29 1.32 13.26 -3.53
N HIS A 30 0.37 13.88 -4.23
CA HIS A 30 -0.99 13.39 -4.28
C HIS A 30 -1.08 12.02 -4.96
N VAL A 31 -0.39 11.82 -6.08
CA VAL A 31 -0.34 10.50 -6.74
C VAL A 31 0.29 9.47 -5.82
N ALA A 32 1.40 9.80 -5.14
CA ALA A 32 2.01 8.89 -4.17
C ALA A 32 1.03 8.53 -3.02
N ALA A 33 0.27 9.51 -2.52
CA ALA A 33 -0.75 9.30 -1.48
C ALA A 33 -1.87 8.36 -1.94
N VAL A 34 -2.28 8.43 -3.21
CA VAL A 34 -3.26 7.50 -3.77
C VAL A 34 -2.75 6.05 -3.70
N PHE A 35 -1.47 5.82 -4.05
CA PHE A 35 -0.88 4.48 -3.95
C PHE A 35 -0.80 3.96 -2.51
N VAL A 36 -0.31 4.78 -1.57
CA VAL A 36 -0.03 4.30 -0.20
C VAL A 36 -1.25 4.32 0.73
N CYS A 37 -2.33 5.02 0.37
CA CYS A 37 -3.55 5.09 1.18
C CYS A 37 -4.76 4.54 0.44
N ASN A 38 -5.12 5.10 -0.72
CA ASN A 38 -6.39 4.77 -1.37
C ASN A 38 -6.38 3.36 -1.98
N PHE A 39 -5.32 3.00 -2.71
CA PHE A 39 -5.18 1.65 -3.26
C PHE A 39 -5.00 0.62 -2.15
N VAL A 40 -4.22 0.93 -1.12
CA VAL A 40 -4.08 0.05 0.05
C VAL A 40 -5.42 -0.21 0.73
N ASN A 41 -6.28 0.81 0.90
CA ASN A 41 -7.63 0.60 1.44
C ASN A 41 -8.49 -0.31 0.54
N HIS A 42 -8.36 -0.18 -0.78
CA HIS A 42 -9.05 -1.09 -1.70
C HIS A 42 -8.54 -2.54 -1.56
N LEU A 43 -7.24 -2.74 -1.31
CA LEU A 43 -6.71 -4.08 -1.00
C LEU A 43 -7.27 -4.64 0.31
N TYR A 44 -7.56 -3.79 1.31
CA TYR A 44 -8.28 -4.23 2.52
C TYR A 44 -9.71 -4.66 2.20
N GLN A 45 -10.43 -3.92 1.34
CA GLN A 45 -11.76 -4.30 0.89
C GLN A 45 -11.77 -5.69 0.22
N ILE A 46 -10.84 -5.93 -0.72
CA ILE A 46 -10.71 -7.24 -1.37
C ILE A 46 -10.42 -8.35 -0.34
N GLY A 47 -9.52 -8.08 0.62
CA GLY A 47 -9.22 -9.02 1.69
C GLY A 47 -10.43 -9.30 2.60
N ASN A 48 -11.26 -8.29 2.86
CA ASN A 48 -12.49 -8.42 3.64
C ASN A 48 -13.53 -9.28 2.91
N GLU A 49 -13.74 -9.04 1.60
CA GLU A 49 -14.66 -9.85 0.79
C GLU A 49 -14.23 -11.33 0.74
N ILE A 50 -12.94 -11.61 0.54
CA ILE A 50 -12.42 -12.99 0.59
C ILE A 50 -12.68 -13.62 1.97
N CYS A 51 -12.51 -12.86 3.06
CA CYS A 51 -12.77 -13.33 4.41
C CYS A 51 -14.26 -13.63 4.62
N GLU A 52 -15.16 -12.74 4.19
CA GLU A 52 -16.61 -12.91 4.26
C GLU A 52 -17.08 -14.15 3.49
N GLU A 53 -16.63 -14.33 2.24
CA GLU A 53 -16.95 -15.49 1.40
C GLU A 53 -16.53 -16.82 2.02
N ASN A 54 -15.46 -16.81 2.82
CA ASN A 54 -14.89 -17.98 3.46
C ASN A 54 -15.26 -18.10 4.95
N ASN A 55 -16.21 -17.29 5.45
CA ASN A 55 -16.66 -17.27 6.85
C ASN A 55 -15.53 -17.08 7.86
N VAL A 56 -14.54 -16.26 7.51
CA VAL A 56 -13.41 -15.88 8.38
C VAL A 56 -13.64 -14.44 8.86
N PRO A 57 -13.58 -14.15 10.16
CA PRO A 57 -13.68 -12.76 10.65
C PRO A 57 -12.49 -11.92 10.19
N PHE A 58 -12.72 -10.78 9.53
CA PHE A 58 -11.65 -9.95 8.96
C PHE A 58 -10.68 -9.40 10.00
N GLU A 59 -11.14 -9.21 11.24
CA GLU A 59 -10.33 -8.69 12.35
C GLU A 59 -9.09 -9.54 12.66
N VAL A 60 -9.05 -10.82 12.25
CA VAL A 60 -7.85 -11.66 12.38
C VAL A 60 -6.67 -11.12 11.55
N LEU A 61 -6.94 -10.31 10.53
CA LEU A 61 -5.92 -9.68 9.69
C LEU A 61 -5.46 -8.31 10.22
N HIS A 62 -6.18 -7.71 11.18
CA HIS A 62 -5.81 -6.39 11.73
C HIS A 62 -4.37 -6.33 12.26
N PRO A 63 -3.86 -7.32 13.01
CA PRO A 63 -2.47 -7.29 13.47
C PRO A 63 -1.46 -7.28 12.31
N LEU A 64 -1.72 -8.03 11.24
CA LEU A 64 -0.85 -8.08 10.05
C LEU A 64 -0.86 -6.76 9.28
N ILE A 65 -2.03 -6.12 9.17
CA ILE A 65 -2.17 -4.80 8.56
C ILE A 65 -1.36 -3.76 9.35
N GLN A 66 -1.52 -3.76 10.69
CA GLN A 66 -0.80 -2.85 11.57
C GLN A 66 0.71 -3.06 11.52
N GLU A 67 1.17 -4.31 11.57
CA GLU A 67 2.59 -4.65 11.48
C GLU A 67 3.19 -4.19 10.14
N THR A 68 2.47 -4.41 9.03
CA THR A 68 2.93 -3.99 7.70
C THR A 68 3.07 -2.47 7.59
N ALA A 69 2.09 -1.72 8.12
CA ALA A 69 2.15 -0.26 8.16
C ALA A 69 3.24 0.25 9.13
N HIS A 70 3.48 -0.45 10.24
CA HIS A 70 4.49 -0.03 11.21
C HIS A 70 5.92 -0.24 10.68
N LYS A 71 6.19 -1.32 9.94
CA LYS A 71 7.52 -1.63 9.38
C LYS A 71 8.12 -0.50 8.56
N ILE A 72 7.31 0.28 7.85
CA ILE A 72 7.81 1.39 7.02
C ILE A 72 8.37 2.57 7.82
N SER A 73 8.17 2.59 9.15
CA SER A 73 8.78 3.58 10.02
C SER A 73 10.24 3.25 10.38
N GLU A 74 10.64 1.99 10.21
CA GLU A 74 11.97 1.48 10.55
C GLU A 74 12.75 0.97 9.33
N LEU A 75 12.04 0.43 8.33
CA LEU A 75 12.59 -0.16 7.12
C LEU A 75 12.13 0.61 5.88
N SER A 76 12.95 0.62 4.83
CA SER A 76 12.46 1.09 3.53
C SER A 76 11.39 0.12 2.98
N PRO A 77 10.47 0.58 2.11
CA PRO A 77 9.48 -0.30 1.48
C PRO A 77 10.09 -1.49 0.74
N LYS A 78 11.29 -1.34 0.16
CA LYS A 78 12.01 -2.42 -0.52
C LYS A 78 12.47 -3.51 0.46
N GLU A 79 12.94 -3.12 1.63
CA GLU A 79 13.39 -4.04 2.69
C GLU A 79 12.23 -4.71 3.43
N ALA A 80 11.13 -3.98 3.62
CA ALA A 80 9.93 -4.51 4.27
C ALA A 80 9.15 -5.52 3.40
N GLN A 81 9.41 -5.58 2.09
CA GLN A 81 8.72 -6.46 1.17
C GLN A 81 8.98 -7.94 1.51
N THR A 82 7.91 -8.73 1.61
CA THR A 82 7.99 -10.19 1.82
C THR A 82 6.99 -10.92 0.91
N GLY A 83 6.71 -12.19 1.20
CA GLY A 83 5.68 -12.98 0.52
C GLY A 83 6.18 -13.81 -0.68
N PRO A 84 5.28 -14.59 -1.30
CA PRO A 84 5.63 -15.55 -2.35
C PRO A 84 6.11 -14.87 -3.64
N ALA A 85 5.60 -13.67 -3.95
CA ALA A 85 6.03 -12.88 -5.10
C ALA A 85 7.55 -12.60 -5.07
N LEU A 86 8.06 -12.04 -3.97
CA LEU A 86 9.48 -11.70 -3.81
C LEU A 86 10.39 -12.95 -3.93
N ARG A 87 9.93 -14.08 -3.37
CA ARG A 87 10.68 -15.34 -3.40
C ARG A 87 10.53 -16.14 -4.70
N ASN A 88 9.68 -15.68 -5.63
CA ASN A 88 9.33 -16.42 -6.85
C ASN A 88 8.76 -17.83 -6.54
N ASP A 89 7.94 -17.92 -5.50
CA ASP A 89 7.25 -19.16 -5.12
C ASP A 89 6.05 -19.40 -6.04
N THR A 90 6.32 -19.92 -7.23
CA THR A 90 5.32 -20.13 -8.29
C THR A 90 4.22 -21.08 -7.86
N LYS A 91 4.55 -22.13 -7.10
CA LYS A 91 3.57 -23.12 -6.61
C LYS A 91 2.52 -22.47 -5.70
N THR A 92 2.95 -21.60 -4.79
CA THR A 92 2.03 -20.87 -3.92
C THR A 92 1.21 -19.86 -4.72
N ILE A 93 1.83 -19.16 -5.67
CA ILE A 93 1.17 -18.18 -6.55
C ILE A 93 0.07 -18.85 -7.38
N GLU A 94 0.35 -19.99 -8.01
CA GLU A 94 -0.62 -20.76 -8.82
C GLU A 94 -1.82 -21.18 -7.96
N LYS A 95 -1.59 -21.71 -6.76
CA LYS A 95 -2.68 -22.05 -5.84
C LYS A 95 -3.56 -20.85 -5.46
N HIS A 96 -2.96 -19.68 -5.23
CA HIS A 96 -3.74 -18.48 -4.96
C HIS A 96 -4.58 -18.07 -6.17
N LEU A 97 -4.01 -18.16 -7.38
CA LEU A 97 -4.73 -17.84 -8.63
C LEU A 97 -5.88 -18.80 -8.90
N ASP A 98 -5.73 -20.09 -8.56
CA ASP A 98 -6.80 -21.07 -8.68
C ASP A 98 -7.91 -20.84 -7.67
N PHE A 99 -7.57 -20.35 -6.46
CA PHE A 99 -8.52 -20.04 -5.39
C PHE A 99 -9.33 -18.77 -5.66
N ILE A 100 -8.72 -17.72 -6.23
CA ILE A 100 -9.42 -16.46 -6.50
C ILE A 100 -10.42 -16.68 -7.65
N GLU A 101 -11.72 -16.60 -7.37
CA GLU A 101 -12.76 -16.78 -8.38
C GLU A 101 -12.99 -15.51 -9.22
N ASN A 102 -12.99 -14.34 -8.57
CA ASN A 102 -13.24 -13.06 -9.24
C ASN A 102 -12.13 -12.73 -10.26
N PRO A 103 -12.45 -12.59 -11.56
CA PRO A 103 -11.45 -12.38 -12.61
C PRO A 103 -10.69 -11.05 -12.47
N GLU A 104 -11.34 -9.99 -11.97
CA GLU A 104 -10.69 -8.70 -11.75
C GLU A 104 -9.66 -8.79 -10.61
N TYR A 105 -9.99 -9.50 -9.53
CA TYR A 105 -9.06 -9.72 -8.41
C TYR A 105 -7.90 -10.61 -8.82
N LYS A 106 -8.15 -11.60 -9.69
CA LYS A 106 -7.09 -12.44 -10.27
C LYS A 106 -6.12 -11.60 -11.10
N ASN A 107 -6.64 -10.74 -11.98
CA ASN A 107 -5.82 -9.84 -12.80
C ASN A 107 -4.98 -8.88 -11.93
N LEU A 108 -5.61 -8.27 -10.92
CA LEU A 108 -4.91 -7.37 -10.00
C LEU A 108 -3.81 -8.10 -9.21
N TYR A 109 -4.11 -9.29 -8.69
CA TYR A 109 -3.14 -10.12 -7.98
C TYR A 109 -1.94 -10.47 -8.87
N GLN A 110 -2.16 -10.85 -10.13
CA GLN A 110 -1.10 -11.12 -11.10
C GLN A 110 -0.25 -9.88 -11.36
N LEU A 111 -0.88 -8.72 -11.60
CA LEU A 111 -0.18 -7.47 -11.89
C LEU A 111 0.71 -7.03 -10.71
N LEU A 112 0.19 -7.09 -9.48
CA LEU A 112 0.95 -6.77 -8.28
C LEU A 112 2.10 -7.76 -8.06
N THR A 113 1.85 -9.06 -8.27
CA THR A 113 2.88 -10.11 -8.16
C THR A 113 4.03 -9.86 -9.14
N GLN A 114 3.71 -9.59 -10.41
CA GLN A 114 4.69 -9.27 -11.44
C GLN A 114 5.46 -7.99 -11.11
N SER A 115 4.76 -6.95 -10.63
CA SER A 115 5.40 -5.69 -10.22
C SER A 115 6.42 -5.91 -9.11
N ILE A 116 6.07 -6.67 -8.06
CA ILE A 116 6.99 -7.03 -6.96
C ILE A 116 8.19 -7.83 -7.47
N GLN A 117 7.96 -8.80 -8.37
CA GLN A 117 9.04 -9.61 -8.96
C GLN A 117 9.98 -8.77 -9.83
N HIS A 118 9.47 -7.75 -10.53
CA HIS A 118 10.27 -6.85 -11.35
C HIS A 118 11.09 -5.85 -10.54
N VAL A 119 10.62 -5.43 -9.35
CA VAL A 119 11.43 -4.61 -8.41
C VAL A 119 12.73 -5.33 -8.01
N LYS A 120 12.79 -6.67 -8.06
CA LYS A 120 14.02 -7.44 -7.84
C LYS A 120 15.04 -7.33 -8.98
N LYS A 121 14.61 -6.99 -10.20
CA LYS A 121 15.50 -6.86 -11.37
C LYS A 121 16.16 -5.46 -11.47
N LEU A 122 15.78 -4.51 -10.60
CA LEU A 122 16.31 -3.15 -10.49
C LEU A 122 17.14 -2.97 -9.21
#